data_AF-A0ABD5G0R4-F1
#
_entry.id   AF-A0ABD5G0R4-F1
#
_cell.length_a   1.000
_cell.length_b   1.000
_cell.length_c   1.000
_cell.angle_alpha   90.00
_cell.angle_beta   90.00
_cell.angle_gamma   90.00
#
_symmetry.space_group_name_H-M   'P 1'
#
loop_
_entity.id
_entity.type
_entity.pdbx_description
1 polymer ?
#
loop_
_entity_poly.entity_id
_entity_poly.type
_entity_poly.pdbx_seq_one_letter_code
_entity_poly.pdbx_strand_id
1 'polypeptide(L)'
;MRKPFMLISVLPITVHISHDTDTGSNRIGGIPEKYAFKNKVLRSICFVLFLLSIGLNSAFAQVRNAAGLVVDENGQPLIGVQIKLEGTTTGVITDVDGNFSINTKKGDILLFSYVGYEPQRITYKGEKILAIKMLPNTELLDEVVVIGYGKQKKNSVVSSINAIGPKELAVSSNRNLTNSLAGQVPGLIAVQRSGEPGYDNSEFWIRGVSSFKGGTNPLVLVDGVPRNMQDIEPDEIESFTLLKDAAATAVYGAEGANGVILITSKRGNSQKPKISLRAESTLLTPTRLPKFMNSVETLDLYNEALNNEGTASIRTAEEIAMYGPGADRDLYPDTD
;
A
#
# COMPACT_ATOMS: atom_id res chain seq x y z
N MET A 1 -1.50 23.04 -16.79
CA MET A 1 -0.06 22.72 -16.91
C MET A 1 0.12 21.19 -16.93
N ARG A 2 0.28 20.62 -18.13
CA ARG A 2 0.58 19.18 -18.34
C ARG A 2 1.95 19.11 -19.04
N LYS A 3 2.91 18.40 -18.44
CA LYS A 3 4.20 18.08 -19.07
C LYS A 3 3.98 16.97 -20.11
N PRO A 4 4.53 17.07 -21.33
CA PRO A 4 4.34 16.06 -22.36
C PRO A 4 5.35 14.91 -22.25
N PHE A 5 4.86 13.72 -22.58
CA PHE A 5 5.55 12.45 -22.76
C PHE A 5 6.54 12.51 -23.93
N MET A 6 7.72 11.93 -23.74
CA MET A 6 8.76 11.75 -24.74
C MET A 6 8.44 10.51 -25.60
N LEU A 7 8.08 10.70 -26.86
CA LEU A 7 8.02 9.64 -27.88
C LEU A 7 9.41 9.48 -28.51
N ILE A 8 9.98 8.28 -28.45
CA ILE A 8 11.16 7.91 -29.25
C ILE A 8 10.64 7.48 -30.63
N SER A 9 10.82 8.35 -31.63
CA SER A 9 10.58 8.06 -33.04
C SER A 9 11.86 7.50 -33.67
N VAL A 10 11.77 6.31 -34.26
CA VAL A 10 12.84 5.73 -35.09
C VAL A 10 12.58 6.18 -36.53
N LEU A 11 13.34 7.17 -37.00
CA LEU A 11 13.34 7.63 -38.39
C LEU A 11 14.16 6.66 -39.27
N PRO A 12 13.68 6.28 -40.46
CA PRO A 12 14.44 5.46 -41.40
C PRO A 12 15.51 6.30 -42.14
N ILE A 13 16.70 5.72 -42.28
CA ILE A 13 17.83 6.28 -43.04
C ILE A 13 17.56 6.09 -44.53
N THR A 14 17.36 7.20 -45.25
CA THR A 14 17.29 7.26 -46.71
C THR A 14 18.70 7.29 -47.30
N VAL A 15 19.07 6.28 -48.10
CA VAL A 15 20.31 6.30 -48.90
C VAL A 15 19.96 6.74 -50.32
N HIS A 16 20.42 7.94 -50.68
CA HIS A 16 20.39 8.45 -52.05
C HIS A 16 21.43 7.72 -52.92
N ILE A 17 21.00 7.17 -54.05
CA ILE A 17 21.90 6.79 -55.14
C ILE A 17 21.53 7.68 -56.32
N SER A 18 22.40 8.65 -56.63
CA SER A 18 22.27 9.53 -57.79
C SER A 18 22.53 8.76 -59.08
N HIS A 19 21.65 8.96 -60.06
CA HIS A 19 21.71 8.38 -61.39
C HIS A 19 22.10 9.49 -62.37
N ASP A 20 23.38 9.62 -62.70
CA ASP A 20 23.81 10.48 -63.81
C ASP A 20 23.61 9.73 -65.12
N THR A 21 22.61 10.18 -65.88
CA THR A 21 22.51 9.94 -67.32
C THR A 21 23.35 10.99 -68.03
N ASP A 22 24.34 10.55 -68.80
CA ASP A 22 24.68 11.32 -70.00
C ASP A 22 24.78 10.41 -71.22
N THR A 23 24.01 10.81 -72.22
CA THR A 23 23.81 10.17 -73.50
C THR A 23 24.69 10.89 -74.52
N GLY A 24 25.60 10.20 -75.20
CA GLY A 24 26.18 10.76 -76.40
C GLY A 24 27.48 10.15 -76.90
N SER A 25 27.36 9.50 -78.07
CA SER A 25 28.37 9.52 -79.14
C SER A 25 29.51 8.49 -79.14
N ASN A 26 29.55 7.79 -80.28
CA ASN A 26 30.64 7.04 -80.90
C ASN A 26 30.96 5.60 -80.44
N ARG A 27 30.40 4.71 -81.27
CA ARG A 27 30.90 3.40 -81.69
C ARG A 27 32.43 3.34 -81.72
N ILE A 28 32.96 2.19 -81.30
CA ILE A 28 33.86 1.26 -82.01
C ILE A 28 34.74 0.54 -80.99
N GLY A 29 34.76 -0.80 -81.04
CA GLY A 29 35.78 -1.63 -80.39
C GLY A 29 35.22 -2.56 -79.33
N GLY A 30 35.22 -3.86 -79.64
CA GLY A 30 34.63 -4.92 -78.83
C GLY A 30 35.21 -5.06 -77.41
N ILE A 31 34.36 -5.59 -76.52
CA ILE A 31 34.75 -5.98 -75.16
C ILE A 31 34.52 -7.50 -75.03
N PRO A 32 35.51 -8.27 -74.55
CA PRO A 32 35.60 -9.72 -74.73
C PRO A 32 34.62 -10.55 -73.89
N GLU A 33 34.39 -11.76 -74.40
CA GLU A 33 33.50 -12.87 -74.03
C GLU A 33 33.68 -13.48 -72.61
N LYS A 34 34.23 -12.74 -71.63
CA LYS A 34 34.49 -13.25 -70.26
C LYS A 34 33.52 -12.77 -69.17
N TYR A 35 32.62 -11.82 -69.47
CA TYR A 35 31.72 -11.25 -68.45
C TYR A 35 30.25 -11.69 -68.55
N ALA A 36 29.86 -12.40 -69.63
CA ALA A 36 28.47 -12.81 -69.83
C ALA A 36 28.03 -13.97 -68.91
N PHE A 37 28.95 -14.85 -68.48
CA PHE A 37 28.61 -16.02 -67.66
C PHE A 37 28.37 -15.65 -66.18
N LYS A 38 29.12 -14.68 -65.64
CA LYS A 38 29.04 -14.26 -64.24
C LYS A 38 27.72 -13.55 -63.90
N ASN A 39 27.09 -12.89 -64.88
CA ASN A 39 25.82 -12.19 -64.71
C ASN A 39 24.58 -13.11 -64.72
N LYS A 40 24.62 -14.28 -65.39
CA LYS A 40 23.51 -15.24 -65.36
C LYS A 40 23.39 -15.96 -64.01
N VAL A 41 24.53 -16.33 -63.43
CA VAL A 41 24.59 -16.98 -62.10
C VAL A 41 24.22 -15.98 -61.00
N LEU A 42 24.73 -14.75 -61.08
CA LEU A 42 24.40 -13.70 -60.10
C LEU A 42 22.91 -13.29 -60.19
N ARG A 43 22.32 -13.20 -61.39
CA ARG A 43 20.88 -12.96 -61.56
C ARG A 43 20.02 -14.10 -61.03
N SER A 44 20.42 -15.36 -61.23
CA SER A 44 19.70 -16.51 -60.64
C SER A 44 19.78 -16.54 -59.12
N ILE A 45 20.94 -16.21 -58.54
CA ILE A 45 21.12 -16.15 -57.08
C ILE A 45 20.26 -15.03 -56.46
N CYS A 46 20.21 -13.85 -57.07
CA CYS A 46 19.34 -12.76 -56.60
C CYS A 46 17.85 -13.08 -56.75
N PHE A 47 17.44 -13.80 -57.81
CA PHE A 47 16.03 -14.18 -58.00
C PHE A 47 15.59 -15.27 -57.00
N VAL A 48 16.48 -16.21 -56.67
CA VAL A 48 16.24 -17.21 -55.62
C VAL A 48 16.21 -16.57 -54.22
N LEU A 49 17.08 -15.60 -53.93
CA LEU A 49 17.05 -14.82 -52.68
C LEU A 49 15.77 -13.96 -52.55
N PHE A 50 15.29 -13.39 -53.66
CA PHE A 50 14.04 -12.63 -53.67
C PHE A 50 12.82 -13.54 -53.45
N LEU A 51 12.77 -14.71 -54.08
CA LEU A 51 11.73 -15.73 -53.83
C LEU A 51 11.77 -16.28 -52.40
N LEU A 52 12.96 -16.45 -51.82
CA LEU A 52 13.14 -16.90 -50.44
C LEU A 52 12.67 -15.84 -49.43
N SER A 53 12.84 -14.55 -49.74
CA SER A 53 12.38 -13.43 -48.91
C SER A 53 10.85 -13.23 -48.92
N ILE A 54 10.17 -13.62 -50.00
CA ILE A 54 8.69 -13.61 -50.09
C ILE A 54 8.11 -14.78 -49.29
N GLY A 55 8.76 -15.96 -49.29
CA GLY A 55 8.31 -17.13 -48.53
C GLY A 55 8.41 -16.99 -47.01
N LEU A 56 9.31 -16.14 -46.50
CA LEU A 56 9.48 -15.90 -45.06
C LEU A 56 8.39 -15.00 -44.44
N ASN A 57 7.65 -14.23 -45.25
CA ASN A 57 6.62 -13.32 -44.76
C ASN A 57 5.22 -13.95 -44.63
N SER A 58 4.99 -15.13 -45.21
CA SER A 58 3.71 -15.85 -45.06
C SER A 58 3.60 -16.66 -43.74
N ALA A 59 4.62 -16.62 -42.89
CA ALA A 59 4.61 -17.25 -41.57
C ALA A 59 4.13 -16.31 -40.43
N PHE A 60 3.68 -15.09 -40.73
CA PHE A 60 3.02 -14.24 -39.75
C PHE A 60 1.60 -14.76 -39.45
N ALA A 61 1.54 -15.64 -38.46
CA ALA A 61 0.40 -16.05 -37.62
C ALA A 61 -1.00 -15.56 -38.04
N GLN A 62 -1.84 -16.50 -38.46
CA GLN A 62 -3.29 -16.30 -38.62
C GLN A 62 -3.91 -15.86 -37.30
N VAL A 63 -4.26 -14.57 -37.19
CA VAL A 63 -5.13 -14.06 -36.13
C VAL A 63 -6.51 -14.69 -36.33
N ARG A 64 -7.01 -15.42 -35.33
CA ARG A 64 -8.33 -16.03 -35.37
C ARG A 64 -9.22 -15.36 -34.33
N ASN A 65 -10.49 -15.18 -34.66
CA ASN A 65 -11.45 -14.68 -33.71
C ASN A 65 -11.90 -15.84 -32.81
N ALA A 66 -11.54 -15.78 -31.53
CA ALA A 66 -11.94 -16.74 -30.52
C ALA A 66 -13.24 -16.23 -29.89
N ALA A 67 -14.33 -16.97 -30.10
CA ALA A 67 -15.60 -16.73 -29.44
C ALA A 67 -15.78 -17.71 -28.27
N GLY A 68 -16.53 -17.31 -27.26
CA GLY A 68 -16.80 -18.19 -26.12
C GLY A 68 -17.87 -17.67 -25.19
N LEU A 69 -18.20 -18.51 -24.20
CA LEU A 69 -19.18 -18.27 -23.15
C LEU A 69 -18.48 -18.44 -21.79
N VAL A 70 -18.71 -17.50 -20.88
CA VAL A 70 -18.26 -17.59 -19.50
C VAL A 70 -19.45 -17.85 -18.59
N VAL A 71 -19.37 -18.91 -17.79
CA VAL A 71 -20.42 -19.32 -16.83
C VAL A 71 -19.87 -19.45 -15.41
N ASP A 72 -20.76 -19.35 -14.43
CA ASP A 72 -20.48 -19.56 -13.02
C ASP A 72 -20.48 -21.06 -12.62
N GLU A 73 -20.36 -21.34 -11.31
CA GLU A 73 -20.40 -22.70 -10.79
C GLU A 73 -21.71 -23.45 -11.10
N ASN A 74 -22.81 -22.71 -11.15
CA ASN A 74 -24.18 -23.18 -11.35
C ASN A 74 -24.59 -23.21 -12.84
N GLY A 75 -23.69 -22.84 -13.76
CA GLY A 75 -23.97 -22.79 -15.19
C GLY A 75 -24.70 -21.53 -15.67
N GLN A 76 -24.80 -20.49 -14.83
CA GLN A 76 -25.36 -19.20 -15.19
C GLN A 76 -24.33 -18.34 -15.94
N PRO A 77 -24.71 -17.64 -17.02
CA PRO A 77 -23.79 -16.78 -17.76
C PRO A 77 -23.31 -15.60 -16.90
N LEU A 78 -22.02 -15.28 -16.99
CA LEU A 78 -21.40 -14.19 -16.25
C LEU A 78 -21.20 -12.95 -17.13
N ILE A 79 -21.95 -11.90 -16.82
CA ILE A 79 -21.82 -10.56 -17.41
C ILE A 79 -20.64 -9.80 -16.79
N GLY A 80 -19.90 -9.03 -17.61
CA GLY A 80 -18.90 -8.08 -17.09
C GLY A 80 -17.53 -8.69 -16.74
N VAL A 81 -17.25 -9.93 -17.14
CA VAL A 81 -15.94 -10.57 -16.95
C VAL A 81 -14.92 -9.91 -17.86
N GLN A 82 -13.81 -9.44 -17.28
CA GLN A 82 -12.72 -8.84 -18.04
C GLN A 82 -11.76 -9.93 -18.53
N ILE A 83 -11.60 -10.00 -19.85
CA ILE A 83 -10.77 -10.98 -20.55
C ILE A 83 -9.60 -10.23 -21.18
N LYS A 84 -8.38 -10.52 -20.75
CA LYS A 84 -7.17 -9.88 -21.24
C LYS A 84 -6.22 -10.89 -21.86
N LEU A 85 -5.63 -10.53 -22.99
CA LEU A 85 -4.56 -11.33 -23.59
C LEU A 85 -3.21 -10.97 -22.95
N GLU A 86 -2.57 -11.96 -22.33
CA GLU A 86 -1.34 -11.77 -21.56
C GLU A 86 -0.20 -11.25 -22.46
N GLY A 87 0.46 -10.17 -22.03
CA GLY A 87 1.51 -9.50 -22.81
C GLY A 87 1.03 -8.43 -23.79
N THR A 88 -0.29 -8.21 -23.94
CA THR A 88 -0.84 -7.13 -24.78
C THR A 88 -1.82 -6.23 -24.00
N THR A 89 -2.17 -5.09 -24.60
CA THR A 89 -3.22 -4.18 -24.11
C THR A 89 -4.61 -4.59 -24.62
N THR A 90 -4.70 -5.65 -25.42
CA THR A 90 -5.96 -6.11 -26.00
C THR A 90 -6.76 -6.88 -24.95
N GLY A 91 -7.98 -6.44 -24.69
CA GLY A 91 -8.92 -7.11 -23.81
C GLY A 91 -10.36 -6.78 -24.19
N VAL A 92 -11.28 -7.66 -23.79
CA VAL A 92 -12.71 -7.54 -24.03
C VAL A 92 -13.47 -7.84 -22.75
N ILE A 93 -14.74 -7.47 -22.69
CA ILE A 93 -15.64 -7.71 -21.57
C ILE A 93 -16.77 -8.62 -22.07
N THR A 94 -17.27 -9.53 -21.23
CA THR A 94 -18.42 -10.37 -21.59
C THR A 94 -19.73 -9.58 -21.62
N ASP A 95 -20.59 -9.91 -22.58
CA ASP A 95 -21.94 -9.33 -22.74
C ASP A 95 -22.93 -9.87 -21.68
N VAL A 96 -24.18 -9.41 -21.75
CA VAL A 96 -25.28 -9.80 -20.83
C VAL A 96 -25.51 -11.31 -20.80
N ASP A 97 -25.32 -11.98 -21.93
CA ASP A 97 -25.46 -13.44 -22.06
C ASP A 97 -24.16 -14.19 -21.76
N GLY A 98 -23.12 -13.52 -21.22
CA GLY A 98 -21.82 -14.12 -20.89
C GLY A 98 -20.91 -14.41 -22.09
N ASN A 99 -21.31 -13.99 -23.29
CA ASN A 99 -20.57 -14.22 -24.52
C ASN A 99 -19.38 -13.25 -24.65
N PHE A 100 -18.30 -13.70 -25.28
CA PHE A 100 -17.16 -12.86 -25.63
C PHE A 100 -16.60 -13.21 -27.01
N SER A 101 -15.91 -12.25 -27.62
CA SER A 101 -15.24 -12.39 -28.92
C SER A 101 -13.91 -11.63 -28.87
N ILE A 102 -12.79 -12.35 -28.98
CA ILE A 102 -11.46 -11.75 -28.90
C ILE A 102 -10.55 -12.31 -30.00
N ASN A 103 -9.81 -11.41 -30.65
CA ASN A 103 -8.82 -11.79 -31.66
C ASN A 103 -7.55 -12.32 -30.98
N THR A 104 -7.25 -13.61 -31.18
CA THR A 104 -6.15 -14.31 -30.50
C THR A 104 -5.43 -15.25 -31.47
N LYS A 105 -4.19 -15.61 -31.13
CA LYS A 105 -3.39 -16.60 -31.85
C LYS A 105 -3.31 -17.87 -31.02
N LYS A 106 -3.19 -19.01 -31.70
CA LYS A 106 -2.99 -20.30 -31.05
C LYS A 106 -1.71 -20.24 -30.20
N GLY A 107 -1.83 -20.51 -28.90
CA GLY A 107 -0.74 -20.42 -27.93
C GLY A 107 -0.79 -19.19 -27.02
N ASP A 108 -1.65 -18.21 -27.30
CA ASP A 108 -1.81 -17.03 -26.44
C ASP A 108 -2.50 -17.42 -25.12
N ILE A 109 -2.16 -16.72 -24.03
CA ILE A 109 -2.77 -16.92 -22.71
C ILE A 109 -3.83 -15.86 -22.49
N LEU A 110 -5.05 -16.31 -22.20
CA LEU A 110 -6.18 -15.47 -21.84
C LEU A 110 -6.35 -15.46 -20.32
N LEU A 111 -6.33 -14.27 -19.74
CA LEU A 111 -6.58 -14.03 -18.33
C LEU A 111 -8.03 -13.55 -18.14
N PHE A 112 -8.80 -14.33 -17.39
CA PHE A 112 -10.19 -14.02 -17.02
C PHE A 112 -10.18 -13.47 -15.61
N SER A 113 -10.74 -12.28 -15.42
CA SER A 113 -10.81 -11.62 -14.13
C SER A 113 -12.20 -11.03 -13.92
N TYR A 114 -12.78 -11.31 -12.76
CA TYR A 114 -14.08 -10.79 -12.37
C TYR A 114 -14.13 -10.61 -10.85
N VAL A 115 -14.85 -9.59 -10.38
CA VAL A 115 -14.90 -9.26 -8.96
C VAL A 115 -15.61 -10.38 -8.21
N GLY A 116 -14.96 -10.94 -7.20
CA GLY A 116 -15.49 -12.08 -6.42
C GLY A 116 -15.21 -13.46 -7.02
N TYR A 117 -14.41 -13.57 -8.09
CA TYR A 117 -14.03 -14.84 -8.72
C TYR A 117 -12.51 -14.99 -8.83
N GLU A 118 -12.03 -16.24 -8.86
CA GLU A 118 -10.61 -16.54 -8.96
C GLU A 118 -10.11 -16.22 -10.38
N PRO A 119 -8.98 -15.48 -10.55
CA PRO A 119 -8.47 -15.18 -11.86
C PRO A 119 -7.93 -16.44 -12.57
N GLN A 120 -8.56 -16.83 -13.67
CA GLN A 120 -8.19 -18.03 -14.42
C GLN A 120 -7.32 -17.68 -15.63
N ARG A 121 -6.24 -18.43 -15.83
CA ARG A 121 -5.37 -18.34 -17.01
C ARG A 121 -5.58 -19.55 -17.92
N ILE A 122 -5.99 -19.32 -19.16
CA ILE A 122 -6.28 -20.38 -20.13
C ILE A 122 -5.49 -20.15 -21.40
N THR A 123 -4.70 -21.14 -21.81
CA THR A 123 -3.99 -21.12 -23.09
C THR A 123 -4.95 -21.44 -24.23
N TYR A 124 -5.04 -20.55 -25.21
CA TYR A 124 -5.90 -20.73 -26.38
C TYR A 124 -5.33 -21.80 -27.31
N LYS A 125 -6.00 -22.96 -27.38
CA LYS A 125 -5.58 -24.12 -28.20
C LYS A 125 -6.05 -24.06 -29.67
N GLY A 126 -6.76 -23.01 -30.08
CA GLY A 126 -7.30 -22.85 -31.43
C GLY A 126 -8.74 -23.36 -31.61
N GLU A 127 -9.47 -23.53 -30.53
CA GLU A 127 -10.89 -23.93 -30.53
C GLU A 127 -11.78 -22.77 -31.04
N LYS A 128 -12.87 -23.10 -31.75
CA LYS A 128 -13.80 -22.08 -32.28
C LYS A 128 -14.72 -21.48 -31.20
N ILE A 129 -15.08 -22.28 -30.21
CA ILE A 129 -15.97 -21.90 -29.11
C ILE A 129 -15.30 -22.34 -27.82
N LEU A 130 -15.02 -21.41 -26.91
CA LEU A 130 -14.50 -21.69 -25.57
C LEU A 130 -15.65 -21.60 -24.56
N ALA A 131 -15.84 -22.64 -23.76
CA ALA A 131 -16.71 -22.60 -22.59
C ALA A 131 -15.84 -22.55 -21.33
N ILE A 132 -15.98 -21.49 -20.54
CA ILE A 132 -15.13 -21.24 -19.37
C ILE A 132 -16.01 -21.17 -18.13
N LYS A 133 -15.66 -21.98 -17.14
CA LYS A 133 -16.34 -22.02 -15.85
C LYS A 133 -15.49 -21.31 -14.81
N MET A 134 -15.91 -20.12 -14.39
CA MET A 134 -15.22 -19.38 -13.34
C MET A 134 -15.63 -19.92 -11.96
N LEU A 135 -14.62 -20.10 -11.11
CA LEU A 135 -14.83 -20.50 -9.72
C LEU A 135 -14.93 -19.25 -8.84
N PRO A 136 -15.92 -19.17 -7.94
CA PRO A 136 -16.01 -18.06 -7.01
C PRO A 136 -14.77 -18.01 -6.11
N ASN A 137 -14.26 -16.81 -5.87
CA ASN A 137 -13.13 -16.60 -4.99
C ASN A 137 -13.64 -16.63 -3.54
N THR A 138 -13.56 -17.81 -2.93
CA THR A 138 -13.89 -18.00 -1.51
C THR A 138 -12.82 -17.41 -0.58
N GLU A 139 -11.70 -16.91 -1.10
CA GLU A 139 -10.67 -16.16 -0.36
C GLU A 139 -10.99 -14.66 -0.24
N LEU A 140 -12.25 -14.26 -0.41
CA LEU A 140 -12.73 -12.96 0.09
C LEU A 140 -12.58 -12.93 1.62
N LEU A 141 -11.35 -12.57 2.03
CA LEU A 141 -10.87 -12.24 3.37
C LEU A 141 -11.77 -12.74 4.50
N ASP A 142 -11.64 -14.03 4.81
CA ASP A 142 -11.95 -14.47 6.15
C ASP A 142 -11.02 -13.67 7.09
N GLU A 143 -11.56 -12.64 7.74
CA GLU A 143 -10.94 -12.10 8.94
C GLU A 143 -10.91 -13.24 9.95
N VAL A 144 -9.78 -13.94 9.94
CA VAL A 144 -9.50 -15.02 10.86
C VAL A 144 -9.05 -14.38 12.15
N VAL A 145 -9.88 -14.55 13.18
CA VAL A 145 -9.49 -14.25 14.54
C VAL A 145 -8.78 -15.49 15.08
N VAL A 146 -7.55 -15.30 15.57
CA VAL A 146 -6.86 -16.34 16.33
C VAL A 146 -7.39 -16.26 17.76
N ILE A 147 -8.04 -17.32 18.20
CA ILE A 147 -8.43 -17.54 19.59
C ILE A 147 -7.61 -18.74 20.06
N GLY A 148 -7.31 -18.85 21.36
CA GLY A 148 -6.34 -19.81 21.94
C GLY A 148 -6.53 -21.30 21.62
N TYR A 149 -7.56 -21.71 20.87
CA TYR A 149 -7.75 -23.07 20.37
C TYR A 149 -7.88 -23.20 18.83
N GLY A 150 -7.73 -22.14 18.02
CA GLY A 150 -7.78 -22.23 16.56
C GLY A 150 -8.13 -20.93 15.80
N LYS A 151 -8.15 -21.05 14.46
CA LYS A 151 -8.53 -19.98 13.51
C LYS A 151 -10.04 -20.03 13.26
N GLN A 152 -10.81 -19.05 13.75
CA GLN A 152 -12.27 -19.03 13.59
C GLN A 152 -12.74 -17.78 12.84
N LYS A 153 -13.75 -17.95 11.96
CA LYS A 153 -14.33 -16.85 11.19
C LYS A 153 -15.05 -15.87 12.13
N LYS A 154 -14.82 -14.57 11.96
CA LYS A 154 -15.44 -13.49 12.76
C LYS A 154 -16.97 -13.64 12.92
N ASN A 155 -17.67 -14.09 11.87
CA ASN A 155 -19.13 -14.24 11.87
C ASN A 155 -19.66 -15.47 12.63
N SER A 156 -18.79 -16.43 13.02
CA SER A 156 -19.21 -17.62 13.77
C SER A 156 -18.91 -17.53 15.27
N VAL A 157 -18.39 -16.39 15.75
CA VAL A 157 -18.12 -16.18 17.16
C VAL A 157 -19.26 -15.40 17.80
N VAL A 158 -19.87 -15.97 18.84
CA VAL A 158 -21.02 -15.40 19.57
C VAL A 158 -20.58 -14.29 20.57
N SER A 159 -19.27 -14.09 20.75
CA SER A 159 -18.70 -13.14 21.73
C SER A 159 -18.27 -11.80 21.13
N SER A 160 -18.21 -10.74 21.95
CA SER A 160 -17.69 -9.44 21.52
C SER A 160 -16.18 -9.48 21.32
N ILE A 161 -15.78 -9.71 20.07
CA ILE A 161 -14.40 -9.68 19.62
C ILE A 161 -14.21 -8.51 18.66
N ASN A 162 -13.19 -7.70 18.91
CA ASN A 162 -12.77 -6.66 17.98
C ASN A 162 -11.46 -7.08 17.34
N ALA A 163 -11.47 -7.33 16.03
CA ALA A 163 -10.27 -7.50 15.23
C ALA A 163 -9.98 -6.18 14.50
N ILE A 164 -8.71 -5.78 14.50
CA ILE A 164 -8.20 -4.59 13.81
C ILE A 164 -7.15 -5.05 12.81
N GLY A 165 -7.29 -4.54 11.58
CA GLY A 165 -6.39 -4.88 10.49
C GLY A 165 -5.07 -4.11 10.59
N PRO A 166 -3.99 -4.62 9.96
CA PRO A 166 -2.67 -3.98 10.02
C PRO A 166 -2.66 -2.60 9.36
N LYS A 167 -3.59 -2.33 8.43
CA LYS A 167 -3.74 -1.03 7.78
C LYS A 167 -4.23 0.06 8.74
N GLU A 168 -5.03 -0.29 9.74
CA GLU A 168 -5.56 0.66 10.71
C GLU A 168 -4.47 1.00 11.75
N LEU A 169 -3.69 -0.01 12.16
CA LEU A 169 -2.56 0.14 13.09
C LEU A 169 -1.39 0.94 12.49
N ALA A 170 -1.18 0.88 11.17
CA ALA A 170 -0.06 1.54 10.49
C ALA A 170 -0.25 3.05 10.21
N VAL A 171 -1.45 3.61 10.46
CA VAL A 171 -1.77 5.02 10.16
C VAL A 171 -1.18 5.96 11.19
N SER A 172 -1.05 5.51 12.43
CA SER A 172 -0.38 6.23 13.50
C SER A 172 1.14 6.06 13.37
N SER A 173 1.80 7.11 12.90
CA SER A 173 3.27 7.24 12.79
C SER A 173 4.02 7.22 14.14
N ASN A 174 3.38 6.73 15.21
CA ASN A 174 3.96 6.66 16.54
C ASN A 174 4.77 5.38 16.68
N ARG A 175 5.96 5.47 17.27
CA ARG A 175 6.80 4.30 17.62
C ARG A 175 6.11 3.34 18.60
N ASN A 176 5.04 3.80 19.26
CA ASN A 176 4.40 3.10 20.35
C ASN A 176 3.00 2.60 19.98
N LEU A 177 2.84 1.27 19.97
CA LEU A 177 1.58 0.59 19.67
C LEU A 177 0.46 0.94 20.66
N THR A 178 0.76 1.30 21.91
CA THR A 178 -0.29 1.70 22.86
C THR A 178 -1.01 2.97 22.43
N ASN A 179 -0.30 3.86 21.73
CA ASN A 179 -0.80 5.18 21.35
C ASN A 179 -1.60 5.14 20.04
N SER A 180 -1.34 4.14 19.19
CA SER A 180 -2.09 3.94 17.95
C SER A 180 -3.49 3.39 18.19
N LEU A 181 -3.62 2.54 19.21
CA LEU A 181 -4.87 1.87 19.58
C LEU A 181 -5.88 2.83 20.23
N ALA A 182 -5.41 3.97 20.74
CA ALA A 182 -6.24 5.00 21.35
C ALA A 182 -7.26 5.55 20.33
N GLY A 183 -8.54 5.30 20.58
CA GLY A 183 -9.63 5.75 19.70
C GLY A 183 -9.88 4.88 18.46
N GLN A 184 -8.97 3.96 18.11
CA GLN A 184 -9.21 2.99 17.05
C GLN A 184 -9.98 1.76 17.55
N VAL A 185 -9.84 1.41 18.83
CA VAL A 185 -10.51 0.24 19.41
C VAL A 185 -11.68 0.68 20.30
N PRO A 186 -12.94 0.37 19.94
CA PRO A 186 -14.08 0.64 20.80
C PRO A 186 -13.94 -0.01 22.18
N GLY A 187 -14.14 0.75 23.25
CA GLY A 187 -14.06 0.25 24.64
C GLY A 187 -12.65 0.08 25.20
N LEU A 188 -11.62 0.51 24.46
CA LEU A 188 -10.27 0.71 24.98
C LEU A 188 -10.14 2.18 25.41
N ILE A 189 -9.69 2.40 26.65
CA ILE A 189 -9.29 3.72 27.14
C ILE A 189 -7.78 3.71 27.21
N ALA A 190 -7.12 4.63 26.51
CA ALA A 190 -5.68 4.79 26.54
C ALA A 190 -5.36 6.23 26.96
N VAL A 191 -4.51 6.38 27.98
CA VAL A 191 -4.10 7.69 28.51
C VAL A 191 -2.59 7.78 28.48
N GLN A 192 -2.10 8.73 27.68
CA GLN A 192 -0.70 9.13 27.67
C GLN A 192 -0.48 10.21 28.73
N ARG A 193 0.39 9.94 29.71
CA ARG A 193 0.73 10.90 30.78
C ARG A 193 1.99 11.71 30.48
N SER A 194 2.87 11.19 29.64
CA SER A 194 4.12 11.83 29.21
C SER A 194 4.29 11.71 27.70
N GLY A 195 4.83 12.75 27.09
CA GLY A 195 5.27 12.75 25.68
C GLY A 195 6.77 12.54 25.52
N GLU A 196 7.47 12.15 26.59
CA GLU A 196 8.91 11.90 26.57
C GLU A 196 9.22 10.67 25.71
N PRO A 197 10.06 10.79 24.67
CA PRO A 197 10.43 9.65 23.83
C PRO A 197 11.02 8.50 24.66
N GLY A 198 10.45 7.30 24.56
CA GLY A 198 10.85 6.12 25.34
C GLY A 198 10.07 5.94 26.65
N TYR A 199 9.46 7.00 27.18
CA TYR A 199 8.52 6.97 28.30
C TYR A 199 7.12 7.48 27.91
N ASP A 200 6.80 7.40 26.62
CA ASP A 200 5.57 7.89 26.01
C ASP A 200 4.46 6.82 25.97
N ASN A 201 4.63 5.73 26.73
CA ASN A 201 3.69 4.62 26.84
C ASN A 201 2.34 5.11 27.36
N SER A 202 1.26 4.76 26.65
CA SER A 202 -0.09 4.94 27.17
C SER A 202 -0.45 3.82 28.13
N GLU A 203 -1.01 4.20 29.27
CA GLU A 203 -1.69 3.28 30.16
C GLU A 203 -3.05 2.94 29.53
N PHE A 204 -3.43 1.66 29.48
CA PHE A 204 -4.62 1.21 28.77
C PHE A 204 -5.52 0.31 29.62
N TRP A 205 -6.83 0.48 29.44
CA TRP A 205 -7.87 -0.31 30.11
C TRP A 205 -8.96 -0.71 29.13
N ILE A 206 -9.47 -1.94 29.31
CA ILE A 206 -10.61 -2.45 28.53
C ILE A 206 -11.85 -2.27 29.41
N ARG A 207 -12.79 -1.43 28.97
CA ARG A 207 -14.00 -1.05 29.74
C ARG A 207 -13.70 -0.38 31.09
N GLY A 208 -12.56 0.31 31.21
CA GLY A 208 -12.18 1.07 32.40
C GLY A 208 -11.50 0.23 33.49
N VAL A 209 -11.35 0.83 34.68
CA VAL A 209 -10.69 0.18 35.82
C VAL A 209 -11.65 -0.78 36.51
N SER A 210 -11.30 -2.07 36.52
CA SER A 210 -12.10 -3.16 37.10
C SER A 210 -11.84 -3.38 38.60
N SER A 211 -10.73 -2.89 39.14
CA SER A 211 -10.24 -3.19 40.49
C SER A 211 -9.64 -1.96 41.17
N PHE A 212 -9.97 -1.78 42.46
CA PHE A 212 -9.45 -0.70 43.30
C PHE A 212 -8.06 -1.00 43.90
N LYS A 213 -7.64 -2.27 43.92
CA LYS A 213 -6.47 -2.74 44.70
C LYS A 213 -5.30 -3.23 43.83
N GLY A 214 -5.37 -2.98 42.52
CA GLY A 214 -4.34 -3.37 41.55
C GLY A 214 -4.77 -4.52 40.63
N GLY A 215 -3.98 -4.74 39.57
CA GLY A 215 -4.21 -5.78 38.57
C GLY A 215 -5.31 -5.43 37.57
N THR A 216 -5.36 -4.20 37.06
CA THR A 216 -6.33 -3.74 36.05
C THR A 216 -5.83 -3.87 34.61
N ASN A 217 -4.56 -4.26 34.42
CA ASN A 217 -3.96 -4.36 33.10
C ASN A 217 -4.50 -5.59 32.38
N PRO A 218 -4.84 -5.48 31.08
CA PRO A 218 -5.19 -6.63 30.26
C PRO A 218 -4.02 -7.59 30.08
N LEU A 219 -4.33 -8.87 29.86
CA LEU A 219 -3.33 -9.83 29.42
C LEU A 219 -3.02 -9.60 27.94
N VAL A 220 -1.76 -9.38 27.60
CA VAL A 220 -1.29 -9.22 26.22
C VAL A 220 -0.52 -10.47 25.80
N LEU A 221 -1.02 -11.13 24.77
CA LEU A 221 -0.45 -12.33 24.19
C LEU A 221 0.06 -12.04 22.80
N VAL A 222 1.30 -12.42 22.54
CA VAL A 222 1.98 -12.21 21.28
C VAL A 222 2.37 -13.57 20.78
N ASP A 223 1.75 -14.00 19.69
CA ASP A 223 1.89 -15.36 19.16
C ASP A 223 1.65 -16.45 20.23
N GLY A 224 0.79 -16.16 21.21
CA GLY A 224 0.43 -17.04 22.31
C GLY A 224 1.31 -16.94 23.57
N VAL A 225 2.35 -16.08 23.56
CA VAL A 225 3.22 -15.87 24.72
C VAL A 225 2.92 -14.53 25.38
N PRO A 226 2.76 -14.46 26.73
CA PRO A 226 2.60 -13.20 27.44
C PRO A 226 3.82 -12.29 27.22
N ARG A 227 3.60 -11.09 26.67
CA ARG A 227 4.63 -10.08 26.44
C ARG A 227 4.09 -8.69 26.65
N ASN A 228 4.98 -7.74 26.89
CA ASN A 228 4.63 -6.34 26.91
C ASN A 228 4.30 -5.86 25.49
N MET A 229 3.26 -5.04 25.37
CA MET A 229 2.80 -4.54 24.08
C MET A 229 3.81 -3.57 23.43
N GLN A 230 4.71 -3.01 24.24
CA GLN A 230 5.76 -2.08 23.84
C GLN A 230 6.91 -2.76 23.09
N ASP A 231 7.08 -4.08 23.25
CA ASP A 231 8.19 -4.83 22.67
C ASP A 231 7.96 -5.17 21.19
N ILE A 232 6.86 -4.73 20.60
CA ILE A 232 6.43 -5.10 19.24
C ILE A 232 6.13 -3.86 18.44
N GLU A 233 6.75 -3.81 17.27
CA GLU A 233 6.54 -2.76 16.32
C GLU A 233 5.21 -3.00 15.56
N PRO A 234 4.39 -1.97 15.32
CA PRO A 234 3.14 -2.11 14.54
C PRO A 234 3.34 -2.74 13.16
N ASP A 235 4.51 -2.52 12.55
CA ASP A 235 4.86 -3.06 11.24
C ASP A 235 5.07 -4.58 11.24
N GLU A 236 5.33 -5.20 12.39
CA GLU A 236 5.45 -6.64 12.54
C GLU A 236 4.11 -7.33 12.78
N ILE A 237 3.02 -6.58 13.00
CA ILE A 237 1.72 -7.12 13.36
C ILE A 237 0.92 -7.51 12.11
N GLU A 238 0.47 -8.76 12.07
CA GLU A 238 -0.47 -9.27 11.07
C GLU A 238 -1.90 -8.98 11.48
N SER A 239 -2.25 -9.28 12.74
CA SER A 239 -3.59 -9.04 13.26
C SER A 239 -3.56 -8.68 14.74
N PHE A 240 -4.47 -7.78 15.12
CA PHE A 240 -4.71 -7.39 16.51
C PHE A 240 -6.14 -7.77 16.87
N THR A 241 -6.30 -8.57 17.92
CA THR A 241 -7.58 -9.08 18.39
C THR A 241 -7.77 -8.71 19.85
N LEU A 242 -8.90 -8.09 20.16
CA LEU A 242 -9.31 -7.74 21.52
C LEU A 242 -10.49 -8.60 21.94
N LEU A 243 -10.31 -9.35 23.03
CA LEU A 243 -11.35 -10.13 23.70
C LEU A 243 -11.86 -9.35 24.92
N LYS A 244 -13.12 -8.93 24.89
CA LYS A 244 -13.71 -8.05 25.91
C LYS A 244 -14.61 -8.77 26.91
N ASP A 245 -15.22 -9.87 26.49
CA ASP A 245 -16.25 -10.57 27.26
C ASP A 245 -15.66 -11.75 28.05
N ALA A 246 -16.30 -12.06 29.18
CA ALA A 246 -15.94 -13.18 30.04
C ALA A 246 -15.94 -14.52 29.27
N ALA A 247 -16.88 -14.72 28.34
CA ALA A 247 -16.96 -15.95 27.55
C ALA A 247 -15.75 -16.14 26.60
N ALA A 248 -15.23 -15.06 26.02
CA ALA A 248 -14.06 -15.11 25.15
C ALA A 248 -12.73 -15.19 25.93
N THR A 249 -12.70 -14.60 27.13
CA THR A 249 -11.50 -14.54 27.97
C THR A 249 -11.36 -15.73 28.93
N ALA A 250 -12.44 -16.49 29.17
CA ALA A 250 -12.45 -17.65 30.07
C ALA A 250 -11.35 -18.69 29.77
N VAL A 251 -10.95 -18.81 28.50
CA VAL A 251 -9.86 -19.70 28.05
C VAL A 251 -8.51 -19.34 28.68
N TYR A 252 -8.29 -18.05 28.98
CA TYR A 252 -7.04 -17.54 29.53
C TYR A 252 -7.08 -17.41 31.07
N GLY A 253 -8.12 -17.94 31.71
CA GLY A 253 -8.23 -18.02 33.16
C GLY A 253 -8.35 -16.66 33.86
N ALA A 254 -7.86 -16.60 35.10
CA ALA A 254 -7.99 -15.42 35.97
C ALA A 254 -7.28 -14.17 35.41
N GLU A 255 -6.21 -14.34 34.64
CA GLU A 255 -5.47 -13.24 34.00
C GLU A 255 -6.26 -12.58 32.86
N GLY A 256 -7.24 -13.30 32.28
CA GLY A 256 -8.14 -12.77 31.26
C GLY A 256 -9.30 -11.93 31.81
N ALA A 257 -9.45 -11.80 33.13
CA ALA A 257 -10.60 -11.12 33.75
C ALA A 257 -10.75 -9.65 33.33
N ASN A 258 -9.65 -8.98 32.98
CA ASN A 258 -9.62 -7.58 32.53
C ASN A 258 -9.64 -7.45 31.00
N GLY A 259 -9.89 -8.54 30.28
CA GLY A 259 -9.75 -8.60 28.83
C GLY A 259 -8.40 -9.16 28.39
N VAL A 260 -8.39 -9.70 27.17
CA VAL A 260 -7.20 -10.31 26.56
C VAL A 260 -6.95 -9.69 25.20
N ILE A 261 -5.71 -9.30 24.96
CA ILE A 261 -5.23 -8.79 23.68
C ILE A 261 -4.39 -9.89 23.04
N LEU A 262 -4.75 -10.28 21.82
CA LEU A 262 -4.00 -11.21 21.00
C LEU A 262 -3.38 -10.46 19.82
N ILE A 263 -2.06 -10.56 19.72
CA ILE A 263 -1.26 -10.01 18.65
C ILE A 263 -0.67 -11.19 17.89
N THR A 264 -0.94 -11.25 16.58
CA THR A 264 -0.30 -12.22 15.69
C THR A 264 0.74 -11.49 14.86
N SER A 265 1.98 -11.98 14.84
CA SER A 265 3.05 -11.40 14.02
C SER A 265 2.99 -11.88 12.58
N LYS A 266 3.48 -11.05 11.64
CA LYS A 266 3.56 -11.38 10.21
C LYS A 266 4.51 -12.55 10.00
N ARG A 267 4.01 -13.62 9.40
CA ARG A 267 4.84 -14.76 8.99
C ARG A 267 5.33 -14.61 7.55
N GLY A 268 6.54 -15.13 7.30
CA GLY A 268 7.11 -15.16 5.95
C GLY A 268 6.29 -16.06 5.02
N ASN A 269 5.87 -15.52 3.87
CA ASN A 269 5.21 -16.29 2.82
C ASN A 269 6.23 -16.76 1.77
N SER A 270 5.97 -17.91 1.14
CA SER A 270 6.81 -18.51 0.09
C SER A 270 6.66 -17.78 -1.26
N GLN A 271 6.79 -16.46 -1.24
CA GLN A 271 6.75 -15.57 -2.40
C GLN A 271 8.13 -14.98 -2.69
N LYS A 272 8.29 -14.40 -3.88
CA LYS A 272 9.52 -13.69 -4.26
C LYS A 272 9.86 -12.64 -3.18
N PRO A 273 11.13 -12.52 -2.76
CA PRO A 273 11.52 -11.59 -1.71
C PRO A 273 11.14 -10.16 -2.11
N LYS A 274 10.38 -9.49 -1.24
CA LYS A 274 10.01 -8.08 -1.39
C LYS A 274 10.82 -7.29 -0.37
N ILE A 275 11.70 -6.43 -0.86
CA ILE A 275 12.53 -5.55 -0.02
C ILE A 275 11.90 -4.17 -0.03
N SER A 276 11.56 -3.65 1.14
CA SER A 276 11.09 -2.27 1.34
C SER A 276 12.04 -1.53 2.26
N LEU A 277 12.51 -0.36 1.83
CA LEU A 277 13.32 0.55 2.63
C LEU A 277 12.49 1.80 2.95
N ARG A 278 12.46 2.18 4.23
CA ARG A 278 11.82 3.41 4.71
C ARG A 278 12.86 4.21 5.48
N ALA A 279 12.95 5.52 5.19
CA ALA A 279 13.83 6.45 5.88
C ALA A 279 13.01 7.68 6.27
N GLU A 280 13.06 8.06 7.54
CA GLU A 280 12.29 9.16 8.10
C GLU A 280 13.15 10.04 8.99
N SER A 281 12.81 11.33 9.05
CA SER A 281 13.42 12.30 9.95
C SER A 281 12.31 13.15 10.56
N THR A 282 12.31 13.27 11.89
CA THR A 282 11.27 13.98 12.64
C THR A 282 11.93 15.05 13.51
N LEU A 283 11.44 16.28 13.41
CA LEU A 283 11.76 17.38 14.32
C LEU A 283 10.58 17.58 15.27
N LEU A 284 10.87 17.63 16.57
CA LEU A 284 9.87 17.82 17.63
C LEU A 284 10.03 19.23 18.21
N THR A 285 8.95 20.00 18.27
CA THR A 285 8.90 21.31 18.93
C THR A 285 7.81 21.34 19.99
N PRO A 286 8.01 22.01 21.14
CA PRO A 286 6.97 22.15 22.15
C PRO A 286 5.74 22.90 21.60
N THR A 287 4.56 22.30 21.70
CA THR A 287 3.29 22.92 21.23
C THR A 287 2.68 23.85 22.26
N ARG A 288 3.01 23.67 23.55
CA ARG A 288 2.54 24.52 24.65
C ARG A 288 3.65 24.74 25.66
N LEU A 289 4.12 25.97 25.72
CA LEU A 289 5.01 26.43 26.78
C LEU A 289 4.17 27.01 27.94
N PRO A 290 4.59 26.83 29.19
CA PRO A 290 3.99 27.56 30.30
C PRO A 290 4.15 29.06 30.04
N LYS A 291 3.08 29.82 30.24
CA LYS A 291 3.16 31.28 30.24
C LYS A 291 3.69 31.70 31.60
N PHE A 292 4.86 32.34 31.61
CA PHE A 292 5.36 32.98 32.81
C PHE A 292 4.62 34.29 33.02
N MET A 293 4.46 34.64 34.28
CA MET A 293 3.86 35.90 34.69
C MET A 293 4.89 37.02 34.53
N ASN A 294 4.45 38.20 34.11
CA ASN A 294 5.34 39.36 34.07
C ASN A 294 5.79 39.72 35.50
N SER A 295 6.97 40.33 35.65
CA SER A 295 7.48 40.79 36.94
C SER A 295 6.54 41.76 37.64
N VAL A 296 5.87 42.65 36.89
CA VAL A 296 4.84 43.56 37.40
C VAL A 296 3.68 42.78 38.02
N GLU A 297 3.10 41.85 37.26
CA GLU A 297 1.96 41.04 37.68
C GLU A 297 2.32 40.14 38.87
N THR A 298 3.56 39.64 38.91
CA THR A 298 4.09 38.87 40.03
C THR A 298 4.16 39.70 41.30
N LEU A 299 4.69 40.93 41.22
CA LEU A 299 4.85 41.82 42.36
C LEU A 299 3.51 42.36 42.87
N ASP A 300 2.57 42.64 41.96
CA ASP A 300 1.21 43.05 42.30
C ASP A 300 0.48 41.95 43.07
N LEU A 301 0.49 40.71 42.56
CA LEU A 301 -0.12 39.56 43.26
C LEU A 301 0.56 39.27 44.60
N TYR A 302 1.87 39.44 44.68
CA TYR A 302 2.61 39.24 45.91
C TYR A 302 2.24 40.30 46.97
N ASN A 303 2.11 41.56 46.56
CA ASN A 303 1.62 42.62 47.45
C ASN A 303 0.15 42.41 47.85
N GLU A 304 -0.71 41.94 46.94
CA GLU A 304 -2.08 41.57 47.26
C GLU A 304 -2.14 40.47 48.33
N ALA A 305 -1.29 39.45 48.21
CA ALA A 305 -1.16 38.39 49.22
C ALA A 305 -0.73 38.92 50.60
N LEU A 306 0.27 39.80 50.65
CA LEU A 306 0.72 40.41 51.91
C LEU A 306 -0.34 41.29 52.57
N ASN A 307 -1.08 42.06 51.77
CA ASN A 307 -2.18 42.88 52.27
C ASN A 307 -3.32 42.02 52.83
N ASN A 308 -3.61 40.87 52.22
CA ASN A 308 -4.56 39.89 52.75
C ASN A 308 -4.10 39.27 54.09
N GLU A 309 -2.78 39.13 54.28
CA GLU A 309 -2.16 38.69 55.53
C GLU A 309 -2.00 39.83 56.56
N GLY A 310 -2.41 41.06 56.23
CA GLY A 310 -2.29 42.23 57.10
C GLY A 310 -0.86 42.75 57.27
N THR A 311 0.06 42.34 56.40
CA THR A 311 1.46 42.77 56.37
C THR A 311 1.64 43.88 55.33
N ALA A 312 2.53 44.84 55.59
CA ALA A 312 2.80 45.91 54.62
C ALA A 312 3.42 45.37 53.34
N SER A 313 2.96 45.88 52.18
CA SER A 313 3.53 45.61 50.85
C SER A 313 5.06 45.79 50.83
N ILE A 314 5.79 44.89 50.16
CA ILE A 314 7.26 44.96 50.06
C ILE A 314 7.71 46.03 49.05
N ARG A 315 6.90 46.27 48.01
CA ARG A 315 7.19 47.27 46.97
C ARG A 315 6.04 48.23 46.82
N THR A 316 6.39 49.50 46.59
CA THR A 316 5.42 50.54 46.29
C THR A 316 4.91 50.42 44.85
N ALA A 317 3.72 50.97 44.57
CA ALA A 317 3.16 50.98 43.21
C ALA A 317 4.07 51.69 42.19
N GLU A 318 4.84 52.68 42.64
CA GLU A 318 5.83 53.38 41.80
C GLU A 318 7.04 52.50 41.46
N GLU A 319 7.54 51.73 42.43
CA GLU A 319 8.62 50.77 42.18
C GLU A 319 8.18 49.63 41.26
N ILE A 320 6.93 49.18 41.37
CA ILE A 320 6.37 48.15 40.48
C ILE A 320 6.25 48.68 39.05
N ALA A 321 5.87 49.95 38.87
CA ALA A 321 5.82 50.59 37.55
C ALA A 321 7.21 50.64 36.86
N MET A 322 8.31 50.64 37.64
CA MET A 322 9.66 50.53 37.10
C MET A 322 10.01 49.14 36.57
N TYR A 323 9.20 48.10 36.81
CA TYR A 323 9.35 46.79 36.17
C TYR A 323 8.61 46.71 34.83
N GLY A 324 7.90 47.77 34.42
CA GLY A 324 7.17 47.85 33.16
C GLY A 324 8.06 48.16 31.94
N PRO A 325 7.49 48.10 30.72
CA PRO A 325 8.23 48.29 29.47
C PRO A 325 8.81 49.71 29.37
N GLY A 326 10.15 49.81 29.32
CA GLY A 326 10.89 51.07 29.17
C GLY A 326 11.87 51.38 30.31
N ALA A 327 11.95 50.53 31.33
CA ALA A 327 12.90 50.66 32.42
C ALA A 327 14.20 49.87 32.19
N ASP A 328 15.21 50.18 33.00
CA ASP A 328 16.52 49.52 32.96
C ASP A 328 16.40 48.03 33.33
N ARG A 329 16.55 47.15 32.34
CA ARG A 329 16.43 45.68 32.50
C ARG A 329 17.53 45.07 33.38
N ASP A 330 18.64 45.77 33.60
CA ASP A 330 19.71 45.29 34.49
C ASP A 330 19.34 45.52 35.97
N LEU A 331 18.55 46.57 36.26
CA LEU A 331 18.11 46.89 37.61
C LEU A 331 16.71 46.34 37.94
N TYR A 332 15.84 46.25 36.92
CA TYR A 332 14.47 45.77 36.99
C TYR A 332 14.24 44.68 35.94
N PRO A 333 14.69 43.43 36.22
CA PRO A 333 14.59 42.35 35.27
C PRO A 333 13.14 41.96 35.04
N ASP A 334 12.81 41.63 33.79
CA ASP A 334 11.50 41.11 33.39
C ASP A 334 11.62 39.91 32.44
N THR A 335 10.65 38.99 32.54
CA THR A 335 10.63 37.70 31.86
C THR A 335 9.98 37.71 30.48
N ASP A 336 9.52 38.88 30.00
CA ASP A 336 8.91 39.10 28.68
C ASP A 336 9.90 39.65 27.62
#